data_AF-A0A7S0G2B7-F1
#
_entry.id   AF-A0A7S0G2B7-F1
#
_cell.length_a   1.000
_cell.length_b   1.000
_cell.length_c   1.000
_cell.angle_alpha   90.00
_cell.angle_beta   90.00
_cell.angle_gamma   90.00
#
_symmetry.space_group_name_H-M   'P 1'
#
loop_
_entity.id
_entity.type
_entity.pdbx_description
1 polymer ?
#
loop_
_entity_poly.entity_id
_entity_poly.type
_entity_poly.pdbx_seq_one_letter_code
_entity_poly.pdbx_strand_id
1 'polypeptide(L)'
;VTDVSIDAYKKFVLAHLILHGKLPTKPSFVDHSVSLSLTQICTVYCTFGSLADSNDSSAMLKFAEENYGLFSADKNLGLVKKAIRAAMNRQIQKLAETYVTLSIEKIAEKLKLGSVEEAENILIEMISSRDLSASIEQRTGIATFFEGDAENSISKTTLNSQLHM
;
A
#
# COMPACT_ATOMS: atom_id res chain seq x y z
N VAL A 1 27.64 -4.16 15.68
CA VAL A 1 26.18 -3.91 15.54
C VAL A 1 25.57 -4.03 16.93
N THR A 2 24.76 -3.06 17.36
CA THR A 2 24.10 -3.04 18.69
C THR A 2 22.61 -3.35 18.58
N ASP A 3 21.96 -3.76 19.66
CA ASP A 3 20.51 -4.03 19.68
C ASP A 3 19.68 -2.81 19.27
N VAL A 4 20.10 -1.61 19.71
CA VAL A 4 19.46 -0.35 19.30
C VAL A 4 19.56 -0.15 17.79
N SER A 5 20.73 -0.43 17.18
CA SER A 5 20.90 -0.30 15.72
C SER A 5 20.09 -1.33 14.94
N ILE A 6 19.90 -2.53 15.48
CA ILE A 6 19.08 -3.59 14.89
C ILE A 6 17.61 -3.17 14.91
N ASP A 7 17.09 -2.75 16.06
CA ASP A 7 15.69 -2.36 16.19
C ASP A 7 15.34 -1.12 15.37
N ALA A 8 16.26 -0.15 15.33
CA ALA A 8 16.15 1.02 14.44
C ALA A 8 16.11 0.60 12.96
N TYR A 9 16.96 -0.35 12.55
CA TYR A 9 16.98 -0.82 11.16
C TYR A 9 15.68 -1.55 10.77
N LYS A 10 15.13 -2.40 11.64
CA LYS A 10 13.83 -3.06 11.43
C LYS A 10 12.71 -2.05 11.17
N LYS A 11 12.61 -1.03 12.04
CA LYS A 11 11.61 0.04 11.91
C LYS A 11 11.85 0.94 10.70
N PHE A 12 13.11 1.22 10.38
CA PHE A 12 13.50 1.97 9.19
C PHE A 12 13.04 1.26 7.91
N VAL A 13 13.25 -0.06 7.79
CA VAL A 13 12.75 -0.85 6.65
C VAL A 13 11.23 -0.71 6.52
N LEU A 14 10.48 -0.91 7.60
CA LEU A 14 9.01 -0.81 7.54
C LEU A 14 8.52 0.60 7.21
N ALA A 15 9.11 1.64 7.82
CA ALA A 15 8.77 3.03 7.54
C ALA A 15 9.08 3.39 6.08
N HIS A 16 10.23 2.96 5.57
CA HIS A 16 10.63 3.19 4.18
C HIS A 16 9.68 2.47 3.20
N LEU A 17 9.24 1.25 3.51
CA LEU A 17 8.24 0.52 2.72
C LEU A 17 6.88 1.22 2.71
N ILE A 18 6.45 1.80 3.83
CA ILE A 18 5.19 2.55 3.90
C ILE A 18 5.27 3.77 2.97
N LEU A 19 6.36 4.54 3.05
CA LEU A 19 6.51 5.79 2.31
C LEU A 19 6.82 5.59 0.83
N HIS A 20 7.77 4.72 0.50
CA HIS A 20 8.31 4.58 -0.85
C HIS A 20 7.89 3.31 -1.57
N GLY A 21 7.33 2.33 -0.85
CA GLY A 21 6.92 1.05 -1.43
C GLY A 21 8.04 0.13 -1.87
N LYS A 22 9.29 0.45 -1.50
CA LYS A 22 10.48 -0.33 -1.85
C LYS A 22 11.44 -0.47 -0.69
N LEU A 23 12.34 -1.45 -0.78
CA LEU A 23 13.42 -1.59 0.19
C LEU A 23 14.33 -0.35 0.21
N PRO A 24 14.85 0.04 1.39
CA PRO A 24 15.80 1.14 1.48
C PRO A 24 17.09 0.79 0.75
N THR A 25 17.54 1.71 -0.10
CA THR A 25 18.88 1.63 -0.68
C THR A 25 19.89 2.02 0.39
N LYS A 26 21.02 1.31 0.43
CA LYS A 26 22.11 1.62 1.37
C LYS A 26 22.60 3.06 1.13
N PRO A 27 22.63 3.93 2.16
CA PRO A 27 23.29 5.23 2.05
C PRO A 27 24.82 5.09 1.90
N SER A 28 25.44 5.97 1.13
CA SER A 28 26.88 5.90 0.81
C SER A 28 27.80 6.01 2.03
N PHE A 29 27.33 6.65 3.11
CA PHE A 29 28.08 6.86 4.34
C PHE A 29 28.04 5.67 5.33
N VAL A 30 27.23 4.65 5.07
CA VAL A 30 27.14 3.47 5.94
C VAL A 30 28.24 2.47 5.56
N ASP A 31 29.01 2.02 6.55
CA ASP A 31 30.04 0.99 6.34
C ASP A 31 29.46 -0.29 5.73
N HIS A 32 30.18 -0.91 4.80
CA HIS A 32 29.70 -2.11 4.11
C HIS A 32 29.48 -3.29 5.07
N SER A 33 30.39 -3.49 6.02
CA SER A 33 30.33 -4.60 6.98
C SER A 33 29.15 -4.46 7.93
N VAL A 34 28.85 -3.21 8.34
CA VAL A 34 27.68 -2.90 9.17
C VAL A 34 26.39 -3.14 8.40
N SER A 35 26.31 -2.67 7.16
CA SER A 35 25.13 -2.88 6.29
C SER A 35 24.87 -4.37 6.07
N LEU A 36 25.92 -5.15 5.76
CA LEU A 36 25.79 -6.59 5.54
C LEU A 36 25.30 -7.29 6.80
N SER A 37 25.91 -6.98 7.95
CA SER A 37 25.52 -7.54 9.24
C SER A 37 24.05 -7.23 9.58
N LEU A 38 23.59 -5.99 9.38
CA LEU A 38 22.19 -5.62 9.62
C LEU A 38 21.22 -6.37 8.71
N THR A 39 21.53 -6.51 7.42
CA THR A 39 20.68 -7.26 6.48
C THR A 39 20.59 -8.75 6.85
N GLN A 40 21.69 -9.36 7.28
CA GLN A 40 21.72 -10.76 7.71
C GLN A 40 20.91 -10.97 9.01
N ILE A 41 21.08 -10.09 10.00
CA ILE A 41 20.35 -10.17 11.27
C ILE A 41 18.85 -9.91 11.06
N CYS A 42 18.50 -8.97 10.17
CA CYS A 42 17.13 -8.55 9.92
C CYS A 42 16.51 -9.23 8.69
N THR A 43 16.96 -10.44 8.35
CA THR A 43 16.56 -11.15 7.11
C THR A 43 15.04 -11.19 6.93
N VAL A 44 14.26 -11.47 7.98
CA VAL A 44 12.79 -11.52 7.89
C VAL A 44 12.18 -10.19 7.44
N TYR A 45 12.72 -9.05 7.90
CA TYR A 45 12.27 -7.72 7.48
C TYR A 45 12.70 -7.40 6.05
N CYS A 46 13.91 -7.82 5.66
CA CYS A 46 14.40 -7.66 4.28
C CYS A 46 13.55 -8.49 3.31
N THR A 47 13.28 -9.77 3.61
CA THR A 47 12.42 -10.64 2.81
C THR A 47 11.00 -10.08 2.70
N PHE A 48 10.43 -9.61 3.81
CA PHE A 48 9.13 -8.93 3.79
C PHE A 48 9.13 -7.71 2.86
N GLY A 49 10.20 -6.91 2.86
CA GLY A 49 10.33 -5.77 1.96
C GLY A 49 10.49 -6.17 0.49
N SER A 50 11.20 -7.27 0.18
CA SER A 50 11.30 -7.77 -1.20
C SER A 50 9.95 -8.21 -1.78
N LEU A 51 9.02 -8.69 -0.94
CA LEU A 51 7.65 -8.99 -1.36
C LEU A 51 6.83 -7.73 -1.70
N ALA A 52 7.18 -6.58 -1.12
CA ALA A 52 6.58 -5.32 -1.48
C ALA A 52 7.03 -4.85 -2.88
N ASP A 53 8.32 -5.06 -3.20
CA ASP A 53 8.89 -4.72 -4.51
C ASP A 53 8.26 -5.52 -5.65
N SER A 54 7.88 -6.79 -5.40
CA SER A 54 7.17 -7.63 -6.39
C SER A 54 5.70 -7.25 -6.58
N ASN A 55 5.21 -6.22 -5.88
CA ASN A 55 3.84 -5.72 -5.97
C ASN A 55 2.81 -6.84 -5.72
N ASP A 56 3.08 -7.74 -4.76
CA ASP A 56 2.21 -8.84 -4.33
C ASP A 56 1.82 -8.68 -2.85
N SER A 57 0.83 -7.84 -2.59
CA SER A 57 0.29 -7.56 -1.25
C SER A 57 -0.29 -8.80 -0.55
N SER A 58 -0.82 -9.78 -1.30
CA SER A 58 -1.30 -11.05 -0.76
C SER A 58 -0.15 -11.91 -0.23
N ALA A 59 0.97 -11.96 -0.96
CA ALA A 59 2.18 -12.63 -0.47
C ALA A 59 2.73 -11.96 0.80
N MET A 60 2.69 -10.62 0.88
CA MET A 60 3.09 -9.89 2.09
C MET A 60 2.22 -10.24 3.29
N LEU A 61 0.90 -10.36 3.10
CA LEU A 61 -0.04 -10.73 4.17
C LEU A 61 0.26 -12.13 4.71
N LYS A 62 0.39 -13.12 3.81
CA LYS A 62 0.73 -14.50 4.20
C LYS A 62 2.05 -14.57 4.95
N PHE A 63 3.08 -13.89 4.45
CA PHE A 63 4.38 -13.85 5.11
C PHE A 63 4.30 -13.20 6.51
N ALA A 64 3.48 -12.17 6.67
CA ALA A 64 3.26 -11.53 7.97
C ALA A 64 2.52 -12.44 8.97
N GLU A 65 1.57 -13.25 8.50
CA GLU A 65 0.87 -14.24 9.31
C GLU A 65 1.81 -15.36 9.78
N GLU A 66 2.63 -15.90 8.87
CA GLU A 66 3.63 -16.93 9.16
C GLU A 66 4.68 -16.45 10.19
N ASN A 67 5.04 -15.16 10.15
CA ASN A 67 6.05 -14.56 11.02
C ASN A 67 5.44 -13.71 12.15
N TYR A 68 4.16 -13.88 12.46
CA TYR A 68 3.43 -13.07 13.44
C TYR A 68 4.13 -12.99 14.79
N GLY A 69 4.64 -14.12 15.30
CA GLY A 69 5.33 -14.19 16.60
C GLY A 69 6.56 -13.28 16.66
N LEU A 70 7.33 -13.21 15.58
CA LEU A 70 8.53 -12.38 15.49
C LEU A 70 8.18 -10.89 15.44
N PHE A 71 7.23 -10.50 14.58
CA PHE A 71 6.79 -9.10 14.49
C PHE A 71 6.10 -8.62 15.78
N SER A 72 5.43 -9.53 16.48
CA SER A 72 4.83 -9.27 17.79
C SER A 72 5.88 -9.05 18.87
N ALA A 73 6.89 -9.94 18.95
CA ALA A 73 7.99 -9.82 19.89
C ALA A 73 8.78 -8.51 19.70
N ASP A 74 9.00 -8.12 18.44
CA ASP A 74 9.66 -6.87 18.08
C ASP A 74 8.75 -5.61 18.21
N LYS A 75 7.47 -5.79 18.59
CA LYS A 75 6.46 -4.72 18.71
C LYS A 75 6.24 -3.92 17.42
N ASN A 76 6.39 -4.57 16.27
CA ASN A 76 6.32 -3.93 14.95
C ASN A 76 5.04 -4.27 14.15
N LEU A 77 4.10 -5.05 14.71
CA LEU A 77 2.87 -5.47 14.01
C LEU A 77 2.07 -4.31 13.40
N GLY A 78 1.96 -3.17 14.11
CA GLY A 78 1.23 -2.01 13.59
C GLY A 78 1.88 -1.42 12.32
N LEU A 79 3.21 -1.39 12.28
CA LEU A 79 3.97 -0.94 11.11
C LEU A 79 3.86 -1.94 9.95
N VAL A 80 3.90 -3.25 10.24
CA VAL A 80 3.70 -4.31 9.23
C VAL A 80 2.33 -4.19 8.57
N LYS A 81 1.26 -4.03 9.36
CA LYS A 81 -0.10 -3.82 8.84
C LYS A 81 -0.20 -2.58 7.96
N LYS A 82 0.40 -1.46 8.38
CA LYS A 82 0.48 -0.23 7.58
C LYS A 82 1.25 -0.43 6.28
N ALA A 83 2.34 -1.21 6.29
CA ALA A 83 3.12 -1.50 5.10
C ALA A 83 2.34 -2.32 4.07
N ILE A 84 1.62 -3.37 4.52
CA ILE A 84 0.72 -4.17 3.66
C ILE A 84 -0.35 -3.26 3.05
N ARG A 85 -0.99 -2.43 3.89
CA ARG A 85 -2.04 -1.52 3.41
C ARG A 85 -1.50 -0.51 2.39
N ALA A 86 -0.34 0.06 2.64
CA ALA A 86 0.30 0.98 1.70
C ALA A 86 0.63 0.29 0.36
N ALA A 87 1.01 -1.00 0.37
CA ALA A 87 1.21 -1.78 -0.85
C ALA A 87 -0.09 -1.97 -1.65
N MET A 88 -1.21 -2.30 -0.98
CA MET A 88 -2.54 -2.40 -1.61
C MET A 88 -2.99 -1.06 -2.21
N ASN A 89 -2.82 0.03 -1.48
CA ASN A 89 -3.17 1.37 -1.95
C ASN A 89 -2.39 1.73 -3.24
N ARG A 90 -1.08 1.44 -3.27
CA ARG A 90 -0.25 1.67 -4.48
C ARG A 90 -0.68 0.80 -5.66
N GLN A 91 -1.08 -0.45 -5.43
CA GLN A 91 -1.62 -1.30 -6.49
C GLN A 91 -2.88 -0.67 -7.10
N ILE A 92 -3.80 -0.16 -6.27
CA ILE A 92 -5.02 0.51 -6.75
C ILE A 92 -4.70 1.80 -7.50
N GLN A 93 -3.76 2.61 -7.01
CA GLN A 93 -3.31 3.82 -7.72
C GLN A 93 -2.78 3.48 -9.13
N LYS A 94 -1.99 2.42 -9.28
CA LYS A 94 -1.54 1.94 -10.61
C LYS A 94 -2.70 1.48 -11.51
N LEU A 95 -3.76 0.91 -10.93
CA LEU A 95 -4.97 0.60 -11.69
C LEU A 95 -5.68 1.88 -12.13
N ALA A 96 -5.78 2.87 -11.25
CA ALA A 96 -6.38 4.16 -11.58
C ALA A 96 -5.61 4.91 -12.68
N GLU A 97 -4.29 4.76 -12.75
CA GLU A 97 -3.45 5.31 -13.83
C GLU A 97 -3.69 4.63 -15.19
N THR A 98 -4.16 3.38 -15.21
CA THR A 98 -4.28 2.57 -16.43
C THR A 98 -5.72 2.36 -16.90
N TYR A 99 -6.69 2.58 -16.04
CA TYR A 99 -8.10 2.36 -16.32
C TYR A 99 -8.92 3.60 -15.96
N VAL A 100 -9.80 4.03 -16.88
CA VAL A 100 -10.83 5.04 -16.58
C VAL A 100 -11.97 4.42 -15.76
N THR A 101 -12.37 3.19 -16.11
CA THR A 101 -13.42 2.43 -15.43
C THR A 101 -12.99 0.98 -15.24
N LEU A 102 -13.22 0.42 -14.05
CA LEU A 102 -12.90 -0.98 -13.76
C LEU A 102 -13.94 -1.56 -12.79
N SER A 103 -14.34 -2.82 -12.99
CA SER A 103 -15.25 -3.47 -12.03
C SER A 103 -14.52 -3.78 -10.72
N ILE A 104 -15.23 -3.65 -9.60
CA ILE A 104 -14.68 -3.92 -8.25
C ILE A 104 -14.25 -5.39 -8.12
N GLU A 105 -14.96 -6.30 -8.79
CA GLU A 105 -14.59 -7.71 -8.87
C GLU A 105 -13.20 -7.90 -9.52
N LYS A 106 -12.93 -7.24 -10.65
CA LYS A 106 -11.61 -7.29 -11.30
C LYS A 106 -10.52 -6.64 -10.44
N ILE A 107 -10.87 -5.62 -9.64
CA ILE A 107 -9.94 -5.04 -8.68
C ILE A 107 -9.60 -6.08 -7.60
N ALA A 108 -10.59 -6.75 -7.04
CA ALA A 108 -10.40 -7.81 -6.04
C ALA A 108 -9.53 -8.95 -6.58
N GLU A 109 -9.78 -9.40 -7.82
CA GLU A 109 -8.96 -10.43 -8.49
C GLU A 109 -7.50 -9.98 -8.68
N LYS A 110 -7.28 -8.75 -9.17
CA LYS A 110 -5.93 -8.22 -9.41
C LYS A 110 -5.13 -8.03 -8.12
N LEU A 111 -5.80 -7.66 -7.03
CA LEU A 111 -5.18 -7.54 -5.70
C LEU A 111 -5.14 -8.88 -4.95
N LYS A 112 -5.74 -9.95 -5.48
CA LYS A 112 -5.88 -11.26 -4.84
C LYS A 112 -6.53 -11.17 -3.45
N LEU A 113 -7.56 -10.33 -3.33
CA LEU A 113 -8.34 -10.15 -2.10
C LEU A 113 -9.33 -11.30 -1.90
N GLY A 114 -9.77 -11.48 -0.65
CA GLY A 114 -10.67 -12.58 -0.29
C GLY A 114 -12.12 -12.35 -0.74
N SER A 115 -12.52 -11.09 -0.95
CA SER A 115 -13.88 -10.73 -1.35
C SER A 115 -13.94 -9.42 -2.13
N VAL A 116 -15.04 -9.23 -2.86
CA VAL A 116 -15.36 -7.95 -3.54
C VAL A 116 -15.64 -6.85 -2.52
N GLU A 117 -16.26 -7.20 -1.39
CA GLU A 117 -16.53 -6.28 -0.28
C GLU A 117 -15.24 -5.71 0.32
N GLU A 118 -14.19 -6.53 0.44
CA GLU A 118 -12.88 -6.05 0.89
C GLU A 118 -12.30 -5.01 -0.07
N ALA A 119 -12.40 -5.24 -1.38
CA ALA A 119 -11.97 -4.28 -2.38
C ALA A 119 -12.77 -2.97 -2.33
N GLU A 120 -14.09 -3.06 -2.16
CA GLU A 120 -14.97 -1.89 -2.02
C GLU A 120 -14.61 -1.06 -0.78
N ASN A 121 -14.41 -1.70 0.37
CA ASN A 121 -14.01 -1.02 1.60
C ASN A 121 -12.67 -0.28 1.44
N ILE A 122 -11.68 -0.92 0.78
CA ILE A 122 -10.39 -0.28 0.51
C ILE A 122 -10.58 0.97 -0.37
N LEU A 123 -11.38 0.89 -1.43
CA LEU A 123 -11.66 2.02 -2.31
C LEU A 123 -12.35 3.16 -1.58
N ILE A 124 -13.38 2.87 -0.76
CA ILE A 124 -14.09 3.87 0.03
C ILE A 124 -13.13 4.60 0.98
N GLU A 125 -12.26 3.86 1.67
CA GLU A 125 -11.28 4.45 2.56
C GLU A 125 -10.30 5.35 1.81
N MET A 126 -9.79 4.92 0.65
CA MET A 126 -8.86 5.71 -0.17
C MET A 126 -9.50 6.98 -0.75
N ILE A 127 -10.77 6.91 -1.15
CA ILE A 127 -11.53 8.10 -1.60
C ILE A 127 -11.75 9.06 -0.44
N SER A 128 -12.11 8.53 0.74
CA SER A 128 -12.36 9.32 1.94
C SER A 128 -11.10 10.01 2.48
N SER A 129 -9.94 9.35 2.38
CA SER A 129 -8.65 9.93 2.75
C SER A 129 -8.07 10.90 1.71
N ARG A 130 -8.72 11.03 0.54
CA ARG A 130 -8.23 11.78 -0.63
C ARG A 130 -6.95 11.22 -1.25
N ASP A 131 -6.65 9.95 -1.00
CA ASP A 131 -5.54 9.24 -1.65
C ASP A 131 -5.89 8.74 -3.06
N LEU A 132 -7.19 8.78 -3.43
CA LEU A 132 -7.72 8.34 -4.71
C LEU A 132 -8.90 9.21 -5.16
N SER A 133 -8.80 9.77 -6.37
CA SER A 133 -9.91 10.44 -7.05
C SER A 133 -10.75 9.43 -7.83
N ALA A 134 -11.82 8.91 -7.22
CA ALA A 134 -12.72 7.94 -7.87
C ALA A 134 -14.18 8.06 -7.41
N SER A 135 -15.10 7.51 -8.20
CA SER A 135 -16.51 7.32 -7.85
C SER A 135 -16.89 5.86 -7.98
N ILE A 136 -17.76 5.37 -7.09
CA ILE A 136 -18.23 3.98 -7.05
C ILE A 136 -19.71 3.95 -7.41
N GLU A 137 -20.09 3.18 -8.42
CA GLU A 137 -21.50 2.85 -8.70
C GLU A 137 -21.82 1.46 -8.12
N GLN A 138 -22.37 1.42 -6.90
CA GLN A 138 -22.62 0.17 -6.17
C GLN A 138 -23.59 -0.78 -6.88
N ARG A 139 -24.58 -0.24 -7.61
CA ARG A 139 -25.56 -1.08 -8.33
C ARG A 139 -24.92 -1.89 -9.45
N THR A 140 -23.94 -1.32 -10.15
CA THR A 140 -23.25 -1.97 -11.27
C THR A 140 -21.92 -2.58 -10.86
N GLY A 141 -21.40 -2.25 -9.67
CA GLY A 141 -20.12 -2.73 -9.17
C GLY A 141 -18.93 -2.16 -9.94
N ILE A 142 -19.04 -0.93 -10.44
CA ILE A 142 -18.01 -0.27 -11.24
C ILE A 142 -17.40 0.90 -10.47
N ALA A 143 -16.06 0.96 -10.48
CA ALA A 143 -15.29 2.11 -10.04
C ALA A 143 -14.85 2.93 -11.27
N THR A 144 -15.10 4.23 -11.23
CA THR A 144 -14.64 5.20 -12.23
C THR A 144 -13.55 6.06 -11.61
N PHE A 145 -12.36 6.05 -12.21
CA PHE A 145 -11.21 6.82 -11.77
C PHE A 145 -11.13 8.14 -12.54
N PHE A 146 -10.72 9.20 -11.86
CA PHE A 146 -10.59 10.53 -12.44
C PHE A 146 -9.14 10.97 -12.47
N GLU A 147 -8.76 11.63 -13.57
CA GLU A 147 -7.41 12.16 -13.76
C GLU A 147 -7.31 13.55 -13.10
N GLY A 148 -6.41 13.70 -12.14
CA GLY A 148 -6.16 14.94 -11.42
C GLY A 148 -6.04 14.75 -9.91
N ASP A 149 -5.19 15.57 -9.29
CA ASP A 149 -5.02 15.62 -7.84
C ASP A 149 -6.39 15.81 -7.15
N ALA A 150 -6.60 15.09 -6.05
CA ALA A 150 -7.83 15.07 -5.26
C ALA A 150 -8.30 16.45 -4.73
N GLU A 151 -7.58 17.53 -5.06
CA GLU A 151 -7.93 18.91 -4.74
C GLU A 151 -8.82 19.60 -5.80
N ASN A 152 -8.92 19.10 -7.03
CA ASN A 152 -9.54 19.87 -8.13
C ASN A 152 -10.96 19.43 -8.55
N SER A 153 -11.61 18.52 -7.81
CA SER A 153 -12.88 17.91 -8.22
C SER A 153 -14.15 18.54 -7.61
N ILE A 154 -14.04 19.58 -6.77
CA ILE A 154 -15.23 20.21 -6.14
C ILE A 154 -16.02 21.10 -7.13
N SER A 155 -15.48 21.47 -8.29
CA SER A 155 -16.10 22.53 -9.13
C SER A 155 -16.90 22.07 -10.34
N LYS A 156 -17.06 20.78 -10.64
CA LYS A 156 -17.71 20.36 -11.91
C LYS A 156 -19.09 19.70 -11.83
N THR A 157 -19.64 19.46 -10.63
CA THR A 157 -20.96 18.80 -10.50
C THR A 157 -22.15 19.78 -10.47
N THR A 158 -21.94 21.08 -10.31
CA THR A 158 -23.06 22.06 -10.16
C THR A 158 -23.48 22.76 -11.47
N LEU A 159 -22.82 22.53 -12.61
CA LEU A 159 -23.08 23.31 -13.84
C LEU A 159 -24.12 22.72 -14.82
N ASN A 160 -24.61 21.49 -14.62
CA ASN A 160 -25.53 20.86 -15.59
C ASN A 160 -27.01 20.78 -15.17
N SER A 161 -27.43 21.41 -14.07
CA SER A 161 -28.83 21.43 -13.63
C SER A 161 -29.58 22.75 -13.86
N GLN A 162 -29.02 23.71 -14.62
CA GLN A 162 -29.67 25.01 -14.89
C GLN A 162 -29.77 25.41 -16.38
N LEU A 163 -29.84 24.45 -17.30
CA LEU A 163 -30.08 24.74 -18.73
C LEU A 163 -31.28 23.96 -19.30
N HIS A 164 -32.38 23.95 -18.54
CA HIS A 164 -33.73 23.73 -19.07
C HIS A 164 -34.74 24.59 -18.29
N MET A 165 -34.84 25.86 -18.67
CA MET A 165 -36.09 26.61 -18.78
C MET A 165 -35.85 27.83 -19.68
#